data_AF-A0A0L6UGI8-F1
#
_entry.id   AF-A0A0L6UGI8-F1
#
_cell.length_a   1.000
_cell.length_b   1.000
_cell.length_c   1.000
_cell.angle_alpha   90.00
_cell.angle_beta   90.00
_cell.angle_gamma   90.00
#
_symmetry.space_group_name_H-M   'P 1'
#
loop_
_entity.id
_entity.type
_entity.pdbx_description
1 polymer ?
#
loop_
_entity_poly.entity_id
_entity_poly.type
_entity_poly.pdbx_seq_one_letter_code
_entity_poly.pdbx_strand_id
1 'polypeptide(L)'
;MIQRLFYAKKGKTKNVWKGILSPKAFKIVFDARSSTYEDFIEKVASELKERFASAGPLIRDKTRTGVPPIEWHIYFLQSPSLPKFSKDSQYLIANQASFCHWIKAVAALCKDEVFSGLQLKMENPGVVE
;
A
#
# COMPACT_ATOMS: atom_id res chain seq x y z
N MET A 1 -10.22 -3.05 6.14
CA MET A 1 -8.85 -2.66 5.72
C MET A 1 -8.52 -1.39 6.48
N ILE A 2 -7.59 -1.43 7.44
CA ILE A 2 -7.16 -0.24 8.19
C ILE A 2 -5.87 0.25 7.53
N GLN A 3 -5.95 1.33 6.78
CA GLN A 3 -4.78 2.08 6.34
C GLN A 3 -4.33 2.96 7.52
N ARG A 4 -3.04 2.92 7.88
CA ARG A 4 -2.42 3.85 8.84
C ARG A 4 -1.28 4.55 8.12
N LEU A 5 -1.60 5.61 7.39
CA LEU A 5 -0.61 6.45 6.72
C LEU A 5 -0.44 7.73 7.54
N PHE A 6 0.78 8.14 7.91
CA PHE A 6 0.99 9.38 8.66
C PHE A 6 1.53 10.47 7.74
N TYR A 7 0.94 11.67 7.79
CA TYR A 7 1.44 12.82 7.04
C TYR A 7 1.77 13.99 7.95
N ALA A 8 2.89 14.68 7.67
CA ALA A 8 3.20 15.93 8.32
C ALA A 8 2.25 17.02 7.82
N LYS A 9 1.50 17.63 8.72
CA LYS A 9 0.83 18.90 8.50
C LYS A 9 1.70 20.00 9.09
N LYS A 10 2.07 20.99 8.28
CA LYS A 10 2.80 22.18 8.75
C LYS A 10 1.89 22.95 9.73
N GLY A 11 2.21 22.91 11.03
CA GLY A 11 1.62 23.80 12.03
C GLY A 11 2.39 25.12 12.09
N LYS A 12 1.79 26.16 12.70
CA LYS A 12 2.43 27.48 12.86
C LYS A 12 3.77 27.43 13.63
N THR A 13 4.01 26.41 14.45
CA THR A 13 5.20 26.31 15.31
C THR A 13 5.90 24.94 15.30
N LYS A 14 5.22 23.83 14.93
CA LYS A 14 5.80 22.49 14.77
C LYS A 14 5.05 21.68 13.70
N ASN A 15 5.71 20.70 13.08
CA ASN A 15 5.08 19.72 12.21
C ASN A 15 4.19 18.79 13.04
N VAL A 16 2.89 18.75 12.75
CA VAL A 16 1.92 17.85 13.39
C VAL A 16 1.70 16.65 12.48
N TRP A 17 2.07 15.46 12.94
CA TRP A 17 1.85 14.22 12.19
C TRP A 17 0.42 13.75 12.38
N LYS A 18 -0.34 13.63 11.28
CA LYS A 18 -1.73 13.19 11.30
C LYS A 18 -1.86 11.84 10.59
N GLY A 19 -2.49 10.88 11.26
CA GLY A 19 -2.86 9.60 10.66
C GLY A 19 -4.03 9.77 9.69
N ILE A 20 -3.89 9.28 8.47
CA ILE A 20 -4.97 8.93 7.56
C ILE A 20 -5.43 7.55 8.00
N LEU A 21 -6.46 7.54 8.83
CA LEU A 21 -7.24 6.35 9.13
C LEU A 21 -8.38 6.33 8.12
N SER A 22 -8.36 5.42 7.15
CA SER A 22 -9.54 5.20 6.33
C SER A 22 -10.53 4.32 7.10
N PRO A 23 -11.74 4.81 7.43
CA PRO A 23 -12.76 4.00 8.09
C PRO A 23 -13.41 2.98 7.13
N LYS A 24 -13.23 3.14 5.80
CA LYS A 24 -13.85 2.28 4.79
C LYS A 24 -12.79 1.67 3.85
N ALA A 25 -12.85 0.35 3.69
CA ALA A 25 -12.12 -0.32 2.62
C ALA A 25 -12.67 0.16 1.26
N PHE A 26 -11.79 0.30 0.27
CA PHE A 26 -12.18 0.64 -1.10
C PHE A 26 -11.44 -0.26 -2.09
N LYS A 27 -12.05 -0.51 -3.26
CA LYS A 27 -11.52 -1.40 -4.29
C LYS A 27 -10.57 -0.60 -5.19
N ILE A 28 -9.37 -1.12 -5.40
CA ILE A 28 -8.45 -0.67 -6.46
C ILE A 28 -8.42 -1.80 -7.48
N VAL A 29 -8.65 -1.47 -8.75
CA VAL A 29 -8.63 -2.44 -9.86
C VAL A 29 -7.48 -2.09 -10.78
N PHE A 30 -6.66 -3.08 -11.11
CA PHE A 30 -5.58 -2.94 -12.07
C PHE A 30 -5.33 -4.29 -12.77
N ASP A 31 -4.76 -4.23 -13.97
CA ASP A 31 -4.41 -5.42 -14.74
C ASP A 31 -3.09 -6.00 -14.25
N ALA A 32 -3.14 -7.20 -13.67
CA ALA A 32 -1.96 -7.88 -13.12
C ALA A 32 -0.91 -8.24 -14.19
N ARG A 33 -1.30 -8.38 -15.47
CA ARG A 33 -0.39 -8.82 -16.53
C ARG A 33 0.41 -7.67 -17.16
N SER A 34 -0.10 -6.45 -17.07
CA SER A 34 0.44 -5.27 -17.77
C SER A 34 0.99 -4.21 -16.81
N SER A 35 0.85 -4.40 -15.51
CA SER A 35 1.26 -3.41 -14.50
C SER A 35 2.67 -3.68 -13.98
N THR A 36 3.53 -2.67 -14.03
CA THR A 36 4.84 -2.66 -13.35
C THR A 36 4.67 -2.34 -11.86
N TYR A 37 5.73 -2.47 -11.07
CA TYR A 37 5.70 -2.02 -9.67
C TYR A 37 5.46 -0.50 -9.60
N GLU A 38 6.05 0.28 -10.51
CA GLU A 38 5.88 1.73 -10.55
C GLU A 38 4.46 2.13 -10.92
N ASP A 39 3.86 1.48 -11.94
CA ASP A 39 2.45 1.65 -12.30
C ASP A 39 1.52 1.32 -11.13
N PHE A 40 1.83 0.24 -10.39
CA PHE A 40 1.06 -0.14 -9.21
C PHE A 40 1.12 0.96 -8.13
N ILE A 41 2.31 1.50 -7.83
CA ILE A 41 2.46 2.57 -6.84
C ILE A 41 1.74 3.84 -7.30
N GLU A 42 1.87 4.21 -8.59
CA GLU A 42 1.18 5.34 -9.19
C GLU A 42 -0.34 5.17 -9.03
N LYS A 43 -0.87 4.02 -9.43
CA LYS A 43 -2.31 3.73 -9.38
C LYS A 43 -2.83 3.87 -7.96
N VAL A 44 -2.15 3.28 -6.97
CA VAL A 44 -2.55 3.41 -5.57
C VAL A 44 -2.48 4.86 -5.10
N ALA A 45 -1.46 5.62 -5.50
CA ALA A 45 -1.31 7.04 -5.15
C ALA A 45 -2.43 7.91 -5.75
N SER A 46 -2.81 7.65 -7.00
CA SER A 46 -3.89 8.37 -7.69
C SER A 46 -5.26 8.09 -7.07
N GLU A 47 -5.59 6.82 -6.82
CA GLU A 47 -6.84 6.44 -6.15
C GLU A 47 -6.91 7.02 -4.73
N LEU A 48 -5.78 7.05 -4.00
CA LEU A 48 -5.72 7.66 -2.68
C LEU A 48 -5.79 9.18 -2.72
N LYS A 49 -5.31 9.84 -3.78
CA LYS A 49 -5.45 11.30 -3.95
C LYS A 49 -6.92 11.70 -4.05
N GLU A 50 -7.72 10.95 -4.81
CA GLU A 50 -9.15 11.24 -4.97
C GLU A 50 -9.92 11.15 -3.65
N ARG A 51 -9.50 10.26 -2.75
CA ARG A 51 -10.16 10.05 -1.45
C ARG A 51 -9.55 10.88 -0.31
N PHE A 52 -8.26 11.15 -0.40
CA PHE A 52 -7.49 11.86 0.59
C PHE A 52 -6.51 12.78 -0.17
N ALA A 53 -6.90 14.04 -0.37
CA ALA A 53 -6.11 15.01 -1.14
C ALA A 53 -4.63 15.10 -0.71
N SER A 54 -4.32 14.78 0.55
CA SER A 54 -2.96 14.77 1.12
C SER A 54 -2.20 13.44 0.97
N ALA A 55 -2.86 12.32 0.62
CA ALA A 55 -2.25 10.98 0.59
C ALA A 55 -1.45 10.70 -0.69
N GLY A 56 -1.99 11.07 -1.86
CA GLY A 56 -1.31 10.85 -3.14
C GLY A 56 0.08 11.51 -3.23
N PRO A 57 0.21 12.82 -2.94
CA PRO A 57 1.50 13.47 -2.89
C PRO A 57 2.47 12.83 -1.89
N LEU A 58 1.96 12.34 -0.74
CA LEU A 58 2.80 11.70 0.27
C LEU A 58 3.35 10.35 -0.21
N ILE A 59 2.51 9.52 -0.83
CA ILE A 59 2.94 8.21 -1.34
C ILE A 59 4.02 8.39 -2.41
N ARG A 60 3.82 9.34 -3.34
CA ARG A 60 4.79 9.66 -4.38
C ARG A 60 6.10 10.18 -3.77
N ASP A 61 6.02 11.13 -2.84
CA ASP A 61 7.20 11.71 -2.21
C ASP A 61 7.99 10.69 -1.39
N LYS A 62 7.30 9.81 -0.64
CA LYS A 62 7.94 8.79 0.21
C LYS A 62 8.47 7.59 -0.57
N THR A 63 7.82 7.21 -1.66
CA THR A 63 8.38 6.18 -2.56
C THR A 63 9.66 6.70 -3.22
N ARG A 64 9.71 8.00 -3.56
CA ARG A 64 10.90 8.63 -4.16
C ARG A 64 12.03 8.88 -3.15
N THR A 65 11.71 9.36 -1.96
CA THR A 65 12.70 9.71 -0.93
C THR A 65 13.14 8.51 -0.09
N GLY A 66 12.33 7.45 -0.05
CA GLY A 66 12.59 6.25 0.76
C GLY A 66 12.46 6.45 2.28
N VAL A 67 12.16 7.66 2.77
CA VAL A 67 12.25 8.00 4.20
C VAL A 67 11.05 8.83 4.71
N PRO A 68 10.33 8.38 5.77
CA PRO A 68 10.38 7.02 6.29
C PRO A 68 9.72 6.06 5.28
N PRO A 69 10.16 4.78 5.27
CA PRO A 69 9.66 3.80 4.32
C PRO A 69 8.15 3.57 4.51
N ILE A 70 7.42 3.46 3.39
CA ILE A 70 6.05 2.96 3.39
C ILE A 70 6.15 1.44 3.21
N GLU A 71 5.60 0.70 4.16
CA GLU A 71 5.47 -0.75 4.08
C GLU A 71 4.16 -1.11 3.37
N TRP A 72 4.29 -1.83 2.27
CA TRP A 72 3.17 -2.28 1.44
C TRP A 72 2.87 -3.75 1.75
N HIS A 73 1.99 -4.00 2.72
CA HIS A 73 1.59 -5.36 3.04
C HIS A 73 0.42 -5.80 2.17
N ILE A 74 0.53 -6.97 1.54
CA ILE A 74 -0.56 -7.57 0.77
C ILE A 74 -0.94 -8.95 1.30
N TYR A 75 -2.18 -9.33 1.07
CA TYR A 75 -2.70 -10.66 1.38
C TYR A 75 -3.88 -11.02 0.48
N PHE A 76 -4.10 -12.30 0.21
CA PHE A 76 -5.29 -12.76 -0.50
C PHE A 76 -6.49 -12.89 0.45
N LEU A 77 -7.67 -12.49 -0.01
CA LEU A 77 -8.90 -12.56 0.78
C LEU A 77 -9.53 -13.96 0.75
N GLN A 78 -9.33 -14.73 -0.33
CA GLN A 78 -9.99 -16.03 -0.55
C GLN A 78 -9.07 -17.03 -1.30
N SER A 79 -7.88 -17.29 -0.74
CA SER A 79 -6.92 -18.23 -1.33
C SER A 79 -6.21 -19.07 -0.25
N PRO A 80 -6.86 -20.11 0.29
CA PRO A 80 -6.22 -21.00 1.28
C PRO A 80 -5.04 -21.79 0.70
N SER A 81 -4.96 -21.93 -0.63
CA SER A 81 -3.89 -22.65 -1.34
C SER A 81 -2.53 -21.95 -1.33
N LEU A 82 -2.46 -20.68 -0.91
CA LEU A 82 -1.23 -19.89 -0.91
C LEU A 82 -0.99 -19.26 0.48
N PRO A 83 -0.56 -20.06 1.47
CA PRO A 83 -0.45 -19.61 2.87
C PRO A 83 0.52 -18.44 3.05
N LYS A 84 1.54 -18.32 2.19
CA LYS A 84 2.49 -17.20 2.17
C LYS A 84 1.84 -15.83 1.95
N PHE A 85 0.64 -15.80 1.39
CA PHE A 85 -0.14 -14.59 1.16
C PHE A 85 -1.38 -14.53 2.07
N SER A 86 -1.38 -15.28 3.17
CA SER A 86 -2.38 -15.11 4.22
C SER A 86 -2.20 -13.76 4.92
N LYS A 87 -3.27 -13.29 5.58
CA LYS A 87 -3.24 -12.06 6.36
C LYS A 87 -2.17 -12.10 7.47
N ASP A 88 -1.96 -13.27 8.06
CA ASP A 88 -0.99 -13.50 9.13
C ASP A 88 0.46 -13.52 8.64
N SER A 89 0.70 -13.83 7.37
CA SER A 89 2.04 -13.86 6.78
C SER A 89 2.65 -12.47 6.56
N GLN A 90 1.82 -11.41 6.61
CA GLN A 90 2.26 -10.02 6.46
C GLN A 90 3.18 -9.76 5.26
N TYR A 91 2.92 -10.43 4.12
CA TYR A 91 3.80 -10.36 2.96
C TYR A 91 4.06 -8.91 2.51
N LEU A 92 5.33 -8.53 2.40
CA LEU A 92 5.77 -7.17 2.10
C LEU A 92 6.17 -7.04 0.62
N ILE A 93 5.60 -6.04 -0.06
CA ILE A 93 6.09 -5.56 -1.34
C ILE A 93 7.08 -4.42 -1.09
N ALA A 94 8.37 -4.70 -1.16
CA ALA A 94 9.43 -3.70 -0.97
C ALA A 94 10.06 -3.22 -2.29
N ASN A 95 9.95 -4.04 -3.35
CA ASN A 95 10.61 -3.82 -4.64
C ASN A 95 9.91 -4.60 -5.77
N GLN A 96 10.37 -4.36 -7.00
CA GLN A 96 9.90 -5.04 -8.20
C GLN A 96 9.91 -6.58 -8.08
N ALA A 97 10.91 -7.18 -7.43
CA ALA A 97 10.99 -8.64 -7.31
C ALA A 97 9.88 -9.20 -6.42
N SER A 98 9.65 -8.59 -5.25
CA SER A 98 8.57 -8.95 -4.34
C SER A 98 7.18 -8.72 -4.96
N PHE A 99 7.03 -7.67 -5.77
CA PHE A 99 5.83 -7.39 -6.56
C PHE A 99 5.61 -8.47 -7.64
N CYS A 100 6.62 -8.76 -8.46
CA CYS A 100 6.56 -9.81 -9.48
C CYS A 100 6.21 -11.18 -8.88
N HIS A 101 6.74 -11.51 -7.71
CA HIS A 101 6.42 -12.75 -7.02
C HIS A 101 4.94 -12.81 -6.61
N TRP A 102 4.37 -11.70 -6.14
CA TRP A 102 2.93 -11.61 -5.88
C TRP A 102 2.09 -11.73 -7.16
N ILE A 103 2.44 -11.03 -8.23
CA ILE A 103 1.74 -11.11 -9.52
C ILE A 103 1.78 -12.53 -10.11
N LYS A 104 2.92 -13.22 -10.03
CA LYS A 104 3.02 -14.63 -10.43
C LYS A 104 2.09 -15.52 -9.61
N ALA A 105 1.98 -15.26 -8.31
CA ALA A 105 1.06 -15.99 -7.44
C ALA A 105 -0.41 -15.70 -7.79
N VAL A 106 -0.75 -14.45 -8.15
CA VAL A 106 -2.08 -14.09 -8.69
C VAL A 106 -2.37 -14.87 -9.98
N ALA A 107 -1.43 -14.90 -10.92
CA ALA A 107 -1.59 -15.62 -12.19
C ALA A 107 -1.75 -17.14 -11.97
N ALA A 108 -1.03 -17.71 -11.01
CA ALA A 108 -1.09 -19.12 -10.67
C ALA A 108 -2.44 -19.56 -10.07
N LEU A 109 -3.24 -18.64 -9.55
CA LEU A 109 -4.59 -18.95 -9.07
C LEU A 109 -5.56 -19.29 -10.21
N CYS A 110 -5.23 -18.97 -11.46
CA CYS A 110 -6.03 -19.25 -12.66
C CYS A 110 -7.50 -18.79 -12.54
N LYS A 111 -7.70 -17.61 -11.93
CA LYS A 111 -9.00 -16.95 -11.79
C LYS A 111 -9.03 -15.67 -12.62
N ASP A 112 -10.19 -15.33 -13.17
CA ASP A 112 -10.39 -14.04 -13.86
C ASP A 112 -10.24 -12.85 -12.92
N GLU A 113 -10.72 -12.98 -11.68
CA GLU A 113 -10.55 -11.96 -10.63
C GLU A 113 -9.93 -12.57 -9.37
N VAL A 114 -8.94 -11.88 -8.79
CA VAL A 114 -8.32 -12.23 -7.51
C VAL A 114 -8.48 -11.07 -6.53
N PHE A 115 -9.20 -11.33 -5.45
CA PHE A 115 -9.41 -10.34 -4.40
C PHE A 115 -8.26 -10.34 -3.40
N SER A 116 -7.57 -9.21 -3.30
CA SER A 116 -6.46 -8.99 -2.37
C SER A 116 -6.74 -7.82 -1.43
N GLY A 117 -6.25 -7.91 -0.20
CA GLY A 117 -6.14 -6.79 0.71
C GLY A 117 -4.77 -6.12 0.59
N LEU A 118 -4.76 -4.79 0.58
CA LEU A 118 -3.57 -3.96 0.67
C LEU A 118 -3.59 -3.16 1.97
N GLN A 119 -2.52 -3.20 2.73
CA GLN A 119 -2.34 -2.42 3.94
C GLN A 119 -1.05 -1.60 3.84
N LEU A 120 -1.22 -0.29 3.88
CA LEU A 120 -0.11 0.66 3.97
C LEU A 120 0.16 0.94 5.43
N LYS A 121 1.40 0.67 5.85
CA LYS A 121 1.93 1.10 7.13
C LYS A 121 3.09 2.06 6.90
N MET A 122 3.21 3.01 7.79
CA MET A 122 4.30 3.96 7.80
C MET A 122 4.62 4.20 9.26
N GLU A 123 5.90 4.15 9.61
CA GLU A 123 6.33 4.53 10.95
C GLU A 123 5.93 5.99 11.21
N ASN A 124 5.59 6.33 12.45
CA ASN A 124 5.30 7.71 12.82
C ASN A 124 6.62 8.46 13.08
N PRO A 125 7.06 9.36 12.19
CA PRO A 125 8.32 10.09 12.37
C PRO A 125 8.25 11.18 13.46
N GLY A 126 7.14 11.28 14.20
CA GLY A 126 7.00 12.10 15.40
C GLY A 126 7.36 11.39 16.71
N VAL A 127 7.73 10.10 16.66
CA VAL A 127 8.34 9.41 17.81
C VAL A 127 9.85 9.60 17.69
N VAL A 128 10.33 10.75 18.13
CA VAL A 128 11.72 10.89 18.56
C VAL A 128 11.67 10.50 20.04
N GLU A 129 12.23 9.34 20.38
CA GLU A 129 12.60 9.04 21.78
C GLU A 129 13.58 10.08 22.32
#